data_AF-A0A4R1BBY2-F1
#
_entry.id   AF-A0A4R1BBY2-F1
#
_cell.length_a   1.000
_cell.length_b   1.000
_cell.length_c   1.000
_cell.angle_alpha   90.00
_cell.angle_beta   90.00
_cell.angle_gamma   90.00
#
_symmetry.space_group_name_H-M   'P 1'
#
loop_
_entity.id
_entity.type
_entity.pdbx_description
1 polymer ?
#
loop_
_entity_poly.entity_id
_entity_poly.type
_entity_poly.pdbx_seq_one_letter_code
_entity_poly.pdbx_strand_id
1 'polypeptide(L)' 'MFDHFNDAELEAALARSKVELENAFAGGLPYDVINRLHNAFKTLQEEYNRRRQPRTDSESQANTES' A
#
# COMPACT_ATOMS: atom_id res chain seq x y z
N MET A 1 12.76 1.91 -3.84
CA MET A 1 12.96 2.03 -2.36
C MET A 1 12.42 0.82 -1.61
N PHE A 2 11.43 0.09 -2.15
CA PHE A 2 10.93 -1.18 -1.58
C PHE A 2 11.51 -2.45 -2.26
N ASP A 3 12.40 -2.28 -3.24
CA ASP A 3 13.02 -3.36 -4.03
C ASP A 3 13.90 -4.30 -3.20
N HIS A 4 14.25 -3.92 -1.97
CA HIS A 4 15.04 -4.72 -1.05
C HIS A 4 14.21 -5.63 -0.14
N PHE A 5 12.90 -5.39 0.00
CA PHE A 5 12.06 -6.24 0.82
C PHE A 5 11.70 -7.51 0.07
N ASN A 6 11.89 -8.66 0.71
CA ASN A 6 11.21 -9.88 0.30
C ASN A 6 9.72 -9.82 0.71
N ASP A 7 8.92 -10.77 0.25
CA ASP A 7 7.46 -10.72 0.44
C ASP A 7 7.04 -10.81 1.91
N ALA A 8 7.76 -11.58 2.73
CA ALA A 8 7.49 -11.67 4.17
C ALA A 8 7.84 -10.37 4.90
N GLU A 9 8.94 -9.71 4.52
CA GLU A 9 9.30 -8.42 5.09
C GLU A 9 8.34 -7.31 4.66
N LEU A 10 7.82 -7.37 3.43
CA LEU A 10 6.82 -6.44 2.93
C LEU A 10 5.49 -6.61 3.67
N GLU A 11 5.05 -7.85 3.90
CA GLU A 11 3.86 -8.16 4.71
C GLU A 11 4.04 -7.66 6.16
N ALA A 12 5.20 -7.91 6.77
CA ALA A 12 5.52 -7.43 8.10
C ALA A 12 5.61 -5.88 8.17
N ALA A 13 6.12 -5.23 7.13
CA ALA A 13 6.13 -3.76 7.04
C ALA A 13 4.71 -3.19 6.92
N LEU A 14 3.85 -3.81 6.10
CA LEU A 14 2.45 -3.43 5.94
C LEU A 14 1.68 -3.58 7.26
N ALA A 15 1.84 -4.71 7.96
CA ALA A 15 1.21 -4.95 9.26
C ALA A 15 1.64 -3.93 10.32
N ARG A 16 2.95 -3.63 10.41
CA ARG A 16 3.47 -2.60 11.32
C ARG A 16 2.91 -1.21 10.99
N SER A 17 2.91 -0.84 9.72
CA SER A 17 2.39 0.46 9.27
C SER A 17 0.89 0.61 9.57
N LYS A 18 0.12 -0.47 9.45
CA LYS A 18 -1.30 -0.46 9.84
C LYS A 18 -1.50 -0.19 11.33
N VAL A 19 -0.77 -0.91 12.19
CA VAL A 19 -0.85 -0.73 13.66
C VAL A 19 -0.42 0.68 14.06
N GLU A 20 0.62 1.23 13.42
CA GLU A 20 1.08 2.60 13.67
C GLU A 20 -0.01 3.62 13.29
N LEU A 21 -0.68 3.45 12.15
CA LEU A 21 -1.80 4.29 11.75
C LEU A 21 -2.98 4.19 12.72
N GLU A 22 -3.36 2.98 13.13
CA GLU A 22 -4.44 2.74 14.10
C GLU A 22 -4.14 3.40 15.46
N ASN A 23 -2.90 3.26 15.94
CA ASN A 23 -2.44 3.91 17.17
C ASN A 23 -2.43 5.44 17.04
N ALA A 24 -2.03 5.98 15.88
CA ALA A 24 -2.07 7.41 15.63
C ALA A 24 -3.49 7.98 15.66
N PHE A 25 -4.45 7.26 15.06
CA PHE A 25 -5.87 7.60 15.15
C PHE A 25 -6.40 7.51 16.57
N ALA A 26 -6.15 6.39 17.27
CA ALA A 26 -6.63 6.18 18.64
C ALA A 26 -6.01 7.17 19.64
N GLY A 27 -4.76 7.55 19.42
CA GLY A 27 -4.04 8.55 20.21
C GLY A 27 -4.44 10.00 19.93
N GLY A 28 -5.35 10.24 18.96
CA GLY A 28 -5.78 11.59 18.60
C GLY A 28 -4.65 12.44 18.05
N LEU A 29 -3.70 11.83 17.33
CA LEU A 29 -2.59 12.58 16.74
C LEU A 29 -3.10 13.60 15.71
N PRO A 30 -2.32 14.66 15.44
CA PRO A 30 -2.66 15.64 14.42
C PRO A 30 -2.97 15.01 13.05
N TYR A 31 -3.92 15.60 12.34
CA TYR A 31 -4.37 15.10 11.04
C TYR A 31 -3.23 14.97 10.02
N ASP A 32 -2.27 15.89 10.01
CA ASP A 32 -1.12 15.85 9.11
C ASP A 32 -0.21 14.64 9.38
N VAL A 33 -0.06 14.25 10.65
CA VAL A 33 0.67 13.04 11.05
C VAL A 33 -0.07 11.80 10.58
N ILE A 34 -1.38 11.72 10.85
CA ILE A 34 -2.23 10.62 10.41
C ILE A 34 -2.22 10.49 8.88
N ASN A 35 -2.31 11.60 8.15
CA ASN A 35 -2.32 11.61 6.69
C ASN A 35 -0.98 11.13 6.11
N ARG A 36 0.15 11.48 6.72
CA ARG A 36 1.47 10.95 6.32
C ARG A 36 1.56 9.44 6.52
N LEU A 37 1.13 8.95 7.68
CA LEU A 37 1.11 7.51 7.99
C LEU A 37 0.16 6.75 7.05
N HIS A 38 -0.99 7.32 6.75
CA HIS A 38 -1.94 6.77 5.80
C HIS A 38 -1.34 6.66 4.39
N ASN A 39 -0.66 7.71 3.91
CA ASN A 39 -0.01 7.66 2.61
C ASN A 39 1.12 6.61 2.57
N ALA A 40 1.91 6.50 3.63
CA ALA A 40 2.93 5.45 3.73
C ALA A 40 2.31 4.04 3.70
N PHE A 41 1.22 3.83 4.45
CA PHE A 41 0.47 2.58 4.43
C PHE A 41 -0.08 2.24 3.04
N LYS A 42 -0.67 3.24 2.35
CA LYS A 42 -1.19 3.08 0.98
C LYS A 42 -0.11 2.65 -0.01
N THR A 43 1.07 3.28 0.04
CA THR A 43 2.20 2.90 -0.83
C THR A 43 2.67 1.47 -0.58
N LEU A 44 2.76 1.04 0.69
CA LEU A 44 3.10 -0.35 1.03
C LEU A 44 2.03 -1.34 0.55
N GLN A 45 0.76 -0.97 0.70
CA GLN A 45 -0.37 -1.79 0.26
C GLN A 45 -0.37 -1.97 -1.27
N GLU A 46 -0.10 -0.90 -2.01
CA GLU A 46 0.01 -0.93 -3.48
C GLU A 46 1.16 -1.83 -3.93
N GLU A 47 2.33 -1.71 -3.30
CA GLU A 47 3.48 -2.57 -3.61
C GLU A 47 3.21 -4.04 -3.27
N TYR A 48 2.58 -4.31 -2.13
CA TYR A 48 2.16 -5.66 -1.74
C TYR A 48 1.15 -6.26 -2.73
N ASN A 49 0.16 -5.47 -3.15
CA ASN A 49 -0.82 -5.90 -4.13
C ASN A 49 -0.18 -6.10 -5.51
N ARG A 50 0.73 -5.23 -5.94
CA ARG A 50 1.45 -5.33 -7.22
C ARG A 50 2.21 -6.65 -7.36
N ARG A 51 2.79 -7.15 -6.28
CA ARG A 51 3.54 -8.42 -6.27
C ARG A 51 2.64 -9.66 -6.28
N ARG A 52 1.43 -9.54 -5.72
CA ARG A 52 0.47 -10.66 -5.59
C ARG A 52 -0.61 -10.66 -6.66
N GLN A 53 -0.77 -9.58 -7.41
CA GLN A 53 -1.57 -9.58 -8.62
C GLN A 53 -0.85 -10.46 -9.65
N PRO A 54 -1.47 -11.54 -10.14
CA PRO A 54 -1.02 -12.13 -11.38
C PRO A 54 -1.04 -11.01 -12.43
N ARG A 55 0.00 -10.92 -13.26
CA ARG A 55 -0.06 -10.07 -14.44
C ARG A 55 -1.27 -10.48 -15.25
N THR A 56 -2.38 -9.76 -15.12
CA THR A 56 -3.44 -9.78 -16.11
C THR A 56 -2.87 -9.05 -17.31
N ASP A 57 -2.16 -9.78 -18.18
CA ASP A 57 -1.83 -9.37 -19.54
C ASP A 57 -3.11 -9.34 -20.41
N SER A 58 -4.19 -8.74 -19.91
CA SER A 58 -5.47 -8.65 -20.62
C SER A 58 -6.21 -7.40 -20.16
N GLU A 59 -5.70 -6.25 -20.57
CA GLU A 59 -6.54 -5.18 -21.13
C GLU A 59 -5.68 -4.23 -21.99
N SER A 60 -5.02 -4.80 -23.00
CA SER A 60 -4.85 -4.11 -24.29
C SER A 60 -5.96 -4.59 -25.21
N GLN A 61 -7.17 -4.03 -25.08
CA GLN A 61 -8.18 -3.90 -26.15
C GLN A 61 -9.46 -3.24 -25.60
N ALA A 62 -9.41 -1.92 -25.42
CA ALA A 62 -10.60 -1.07 -25.46
C ALA A 62 -10.24 0.27 -26.14
N ASN A 63 -9.65 0.18 -27.32
CA ASN A 63 -9.87 1.19 -28.35
C ASN A 63 -10.75 0.50 -29.38
N THR A 64 -11.98 0.97 -29.59
CA THR A 64 -12.63 1.23 -30.90
C THR A 64 -14.13 1.53 -30.67
N GLU A 65 -14.52 2.77 -31.00
CA GLU A 65 -15.86 3.26 -31.39
C GLU A 65 -16.99 3.41 -30.36
N SER A 66 -17.32 4.67 -30.06
CA SER A 66 -18.68 5.23 -30.15
C SER A 66 -18.62 6.72 -30.49
#